data_AF-A0A2V7MJ05-F1
#
_entry.id   AF-A0A2V7MJ05-F1
#
_cell.length_a   1.000
_cell.length_b   1.000
_cell.length_c   1.000
_cell.angle_alpha   90.00
_cell.angle_beta   90.00
_cell.angle_gamma   90.00
#
_symmetry.space_group_name_H-M   'P 1'
#
loop_
_entity.id
_entity.type
_entity.pdbx_description
1 polymer ?
#
loop_
_entity_poly.entity_id
_entity_poly.type
_entity_poly.pdbx_seq_one_letter_code
_entity_poly.pdbx_strand_id
1 'polypeptide(L)'
;MVIVRLMGGLGNQMFQYAAARRLALARQVPLKLDISEFARSPDRVYALGALNIQEAFATPEELREVTGPSARGVRRLVFRLRRRFRIAYGWTWIHERTLSPFDRRVLEARERTYLDGYWQSEQYFGDVADTIRREFTIAFQPDARSRAIADQIATTESVSVHVRRGDYVAEPRASRARNVCTPDYYHRSVALIAERVGKPHLFLFSDDPQWVAANLRFEHPVTLVSEHARHTEHEDLRLMSACRHHIIANSSFSWWGAWLDPRRDKVVLAPRRWMNDPRVDDRDVLPPAWIRV
;
A
#
# COMPACT_ATOMS: atom_id res chain seq x y z
N MET A 1 -22.57 9.24 -1.69
CA MET A 1 -21.80 8.00 -1.39
C MET A 1 -20.57 7.92 -2.28
N VAL A 2 -19.48 7.34 -1.78
CA VAL A 2 -18.29 6.96 -2.54
C VAL A 2 -18.11 5.45 -2.41
N ILE A 3 -17.82 4.75 -3.50
CA ILE A 3 -17.47 3.33 -3.50
C ILE A 3 -16.06 3.19 -4.05
N VAL A 4 -15.22 2.36 -3.42
CA VAL A 4 -13.90 2.01 -3.96
C VAL A 4 -13.76 0.50 -4.09
N ARG A 5 -13.25 0.07 -5.24
CA ARG A 5 -12.89 -1.33 -5.46
C ARG A 5 -11.55 -1.62 -4.81
N LEU A 6 -11.54 -2.60 -3.92
CA LEU A 6 -10.34 -3.09 -3.27
C LEU A 6 -9.72 -4.21 -4.11
N MET A 7 -8.40 -4.17 -4.29
CA MET A 7 -7.65 -5.19 -5.02
C MET A 7 -6.18 -5.26 -4.59
N GLY A 8 -5.53 -6.40 -4.80
CA GLY A 8 -4.14 -6.64 -4.39
C GLY A 8 -3.98 -6.88 -2.88
N GLY A 9 -2.74 -6.84 -2.38
CA GLY A 9 -2.42 -7.06 -0.96
C GLY A 9 -2.72 -5.85 -0.07
N LEU A 10 -2.49 -5.99 1.23
CA LEU A 10 -2.82 -4.99 2.26
C LEU A 10 -2.39 -3.56 1.89
N GLY A 11 -1.13 -3.35 1.49
CA GLY A 11 -0.64 -2.02 1.14
C GLY A 11 -1.39 -1.34 -0.02
N ASN A 12 -1.90 -2.11 -0.98
CA ASN A 12 -2.73 -1.56 -2.07
C ASN A 12 -4.12 -1.20 -1.56
N GLN A 13 -4.72 -2.08 -0.76
CA GLN A 13 -6.03 -1.85 -0.14
C GLN A 13 -6.01 -0.57 0.72
N MET A 14 -4.90 -0.29 1.41
CA MET A 14 -4.71 0.91 2.21
C MET A 14 -4.70 2.19 1.35
N PHE A 15 -4.02 2.20 0.20
CA PHE A 15 -4.08 3.35 -0.72
C PHE A 15 -5.49 3.59 -1.26
N GLN A 16 -6.16 2.51 -1.65
CA GLN A 16 -7.52 2.55 -2.15
C GLN A 16 -8.50 3.10 -1.12
N TYR A 17 -8.40 2.60 0.12
CA TYR A 17 -9.17 3.12 1.24
C TYR A 17 -8.84 4.59 1.49
N ALA A 18 -7.57 4.98 1.60
CA ALA A 18 -7.17 6.34 1.97
C ALA A 18 -7.66 7.39 0.96
N ALA A 19 -7.49 7.14 -0.34
CA ALA A 19 -7.98 8.03 -1.39
C ALA A 19 -9.52 8.18 -1.34
N ALA A 20 -10.23 7.06 -1.19
CA ALA A 20 -11.69 7.07 -1.15
C ALA A 20 -12.25 7.66 0.16
N ARG A 21 -11.57 7.41 1.28
CA ARG A 21 -11.90 7.94 2.61
C ARG A 21 -11.77 9.44 2.63
N ARG A 22 -10.67 9.99 2.09
CA ARG A 22 -10.52 11.43 1.91
C ARG A 22 -11.65 12.02 1.08
N LEU A 23 -11.97 11.43 -0.06
CA LEU A 23 -13.06 11.91 -0.92
C LEU A 23 -14.42 11.87 -0.22
N ALA A 24 -14.71 10.79 0.51
CA ALA A 24 -15.94 10.63 1.28
C ALA A 24 -16.09 11.71 2.37
N LEU A 25 -15.01 11.98 3.11
CA LEU A 25 -14.95 13.07 4.11
C LEU A 25 -15.19 14.44 3.46
N ALA A 26 -14.48 14.74 2.36
CA ALA A 26 -14.59 16.00 1.63
C ALA A 26 -15.97 16.24 0.97
N ARG A 27 -16.81 15.20 0.88
CA ARG A 27 -18.17 15.28 0.34
C ARG A 27 -19.24 15.02 1.38
N GLN A 28 -18.86 14.75 2.63
CA GLN A 28 -19.79 14.41 3.71
C GLN A 28 -20.75 13.27 3.34
N VAL A 29 -20.22 12.25 2.66
CA VAL A 29 -20.99 11.08 2.24
C VAL A 29 -20.36 9.80 2.76
N PRO A 30 -21.12 8.71 2.91
CA PRO A 30 -20.56 7.42 3.31
C PRO A 30 -19.57 6.88 2.26
N LEU A 31 -18.49 6.27 2.76
CA LEU A 31 -17.57 5.42 2.02
C LEU A 31 -18.09 3.98 2.06
N LYS A 32 -18.04 3.26 0.93
CA LYS A 32 -18.25 1.81 0.88
C LYS A 32 -17.14 1.09 0.13
N LEU A 33 -16.88 -0.14 0.54
CA LEU A 33 -15.82 -1.01 0.04
C LEU A 33 -16.41 -2.08 -0.87
N ASP A 34 -15.95 -2.12 -2.12
CA ASP A 34 -16.23 -3.19 -3.06
C ASP A 34 -15.12 -4.24 -2.98
N ILE A 35 -15.43 -5.36 -2.34
CA ILE A 35 -14.53 -6.51 -2.14
C ILE A 35 -14.77 -7.63 -3.17
N SER A 36 -15.53 -7.37 -4.24
CA SER A 36 -15.92 -8.39 -5.23
C SER A 36 -14.74 -9.01 -5.99
N GLU A 37 -13.59 -8.36 -5.99
CA GLU A 37 -12.35 -8.89 -6.58
C GLU A 37 -11.87 -10.16 -5.86
N PHE A 38 -11.92 -10.18 -4.53
CA PHE A 38 -11.37 -11.29 -3.73
C PHE A 38 -12.20 -12.57 -3.83
N ALA A 39 -13.46 -12.49 -4.27
CA ALA A 39 -14.25 -13.67 -4.61
C ALA A 39 -13.74 -14.38 -5.88
N ARG A 40 -12.90 -13.72 -6.69
CA ARG A 40 -12.37 -14.22 -7.97
C ARG A 40 -10.87 -14.52 -7.95
N SER A 41 -10.16 -14.13 -6.88
CA SER A 41 -8.71 -14.24 -6.77
C SER A 41 -8.33 -15.10 -5.57
N PRO A 42 -7.98 -16.39 -5.74
CA PRO A 42 -7.67 -17.27 -4.60
C PRO A 42 -6.43 -16.83 -3.82
N ASP A 43 -5.50 -16.12 -4.46
CA ASP A 43 -4.22 -15.72 -3.86
C ASP A 43 -4.27 -14.39 -3.09
N ARG A 44 -5.41 -13.69 -3.09
CA ARG A 44 -5.56 -12.38 -2.45
C ARG A 44 -6.85 -12.32 -1.65
N VAL A 45 -6.74 -11.84 -0.42
CA VAL A 45 -7.86 -11.69 0.51
C VAL A 45 -8.01 -10.24 0.95
N TYR A 46 -9.22 -9.88 1.37
CA TYR A 46 -9.45 -8.63 2.06
C TYR A 46 -8.67 -8.60 3.38
N ALA A 47 -7.87 -7.56 3.61
CA ALA A 47 -6.90 -7.50 4.71
C ALA A 47 -7.04 -6.25 5.60
N LEU A 48 -7.92 -5.31 5.25
CA LEU A 48 -8.10 -4.09 6.06
C LEU A 48 -8.81 -4.33 7.41
N GLY A 49 -9.46 -5.48 7.59
CA GLY A 49 -10.18 -5.79 8.84
C GLY A 49 -9.28 -5.91 10.09
N ALA A 50 -7.96 -5.86 9.94
CA ALA A 50 -7.02 -5.77 11.06
C ALA A 50 -6.73 -4.32 11.52
N LEU A 51 -7.24 -3.32 10.80
CA LEU A 51 -7.04 -1.90 11.06
C LEU A 51 -8.28 -1.29 11.73
N ASN A 52 -8.11 -0.18 12.46
CA ASN A 52 -9.18 0.59 13.08
C ASN A 52 -9.97 1.47 12.08
N ILE A 53 -10.33 0.90 10.93
CA ILE A 53 -11.12 1.59 9.90
C ILE A 53 -12.63 1.45 10.16
N GLN A 54 -13.41 2.36 9.59
CA GLN A 54 -14.86 2.19 9.55
C GLN A 54 -15.24 1.32 8.34
N GLU A 55 -15.47 0.03 8.57
CA GLU A 55 -15.88 -0.89 7.52
C GLU A 55 -17.34 -0.68 7.12
N ALA A 56 -17.57 -0.52 5.82
CA ALA A 56 -18.90 -0.53 5.24
C ALA A 56 -18.79 -1.14 3.84
N PHE A 57 -19.39 -2.31 3.61
CA PHE A 57 -19.30 -2.99 2.32
C PHE A 57 -20.43 -2.55 1.37
N ALA A 58 -20.12 -2.42 0.09
CA ALA A 58 -21.12 -2.12 -0.94
C ALA A 58 -22.01 -3.35 -1.18
N THR A 59 -23.33 -3.15 -1.19
CA THR A 59 -24.25 -4.27 -1.43
C THR A 59 -24.26 -4.68 -2.91
N PRO A 60 -24.68 -5.90 -3.25
CA PRO A 60 -24.84 -6.31 -4.64
C PRO A 60 -25.74 -5.36 -5.46
N GLU A 61 -26.75 -4.77 -4.84
CA GLU A 61 -27.65 -3.78 -5.45
C GLU A 61 -26.88 -2.50 -5.82
N GLU A 62 -26.12 -1.95 -4.86
CA GLU A 62 -25.30 -0.75 -5.07
C GLU A 62 -24.24 -0.97 -6.14
N LEU A 63 -23.58 -2.14 -6.14
CA LEU A 63 -22.62 -2.49 -7.17
C LEU A 63 -23.25 -2.64 -8.55
N ARG A 64 -24.49 -3.15 -8.65
CA ARG A 64 -25.21 -3.24 -9.93
C ARG A 64 -25.57 -1.88 -10.51
N GLU A 65 -25.80 -0.86 -9.69
CA GLU A 65 -26.01 0.52 -10.18
C GLU A 65 -24.78 1.06 -10.91
N VAL A 66 -23.59 0.69 -10.44
CA VAL A 66 -22.32 1.20 -10.97
C VAL A 66 -21.77 0.35 -12.10
N THR A 67 -21.79 -0.97 -11.93
CA THR A 67 -21.16 -1.94 -12.83
C THR A 67 -22.12 -2.46 -13.91
N GLY A 68 -23.42 -2.29 -13.70
CA GLY A 68 -24.47 -2.76 -14.58
C GLY A 68 -24.88 -4.21 -14.33
N PRO A 69 -25.85 -4.72 -15.09
CA PRO A 69 -26.34 -6.08 -14.94
C PRO A 69 -25.27 -7.13 -15.28
N SER A 70 -25.22 -8.21 -14.49
CA SER A 70 -24.29 -9.33 -14.68
C SER A 70 -24.59 -10.14 -15.95
N ALA A 71 -25.87 -10.33 -16.27
CA ALA A 71 -26.32 -11.05 -17.45
C ALA A 71 -25.90 -10.35 -18.76
N ARG A 72 -25.39 -11.13 -19.72
CA ARG A 72 -25.12 -10.65 -21.08
C ARG A 72 -26.45 -10.37 -21.80
N GLY A 73 -26.49 -9.36 -22.68
CA GLY A 73 -27.68 -9.04 -23.50
C GLY A 73 -28.01 -7.55 -23.60
N VAL A 74 -29.21 -7.25 -24.11
CA VAL A 74 -29.69 -5.89 -24.42
C VAL A 74 -29.62 -4.96 -23.20
N ARG A 75 -29.98 -5.44 -22.00
CA ARG A 75 -29.90 -4.64 -20.76
C ARG A 75 -28.48 -4.17 -20.45
N ARG A 76 -27.46 -5.01 -20.67
CA ARG A 76 -26.05 -4.64 -20.47
C ARG A 76 -25.54 -3.70 -21.56
N LEU A 77 -26.02 -3.83 -22.79
CA LEU A 77 -25.72 -2.88 -23.87
C LEU A 77 -26.32 -1.50 -23.55
N VAL A 78 -27.60 -1.44 -23.18
CA VAL A 78 -28.29 -0.21 -22.77
C VAL A 78 -27.57 0.45 -21.61
N PHE A 79 -27.15 -0.31 -20.59
CA PHE A 79 -26.36 0.20 -19.48
C PHE A 79 -25.03 0.82 -19.93
N ARG A 80 -24.27 0.13 -20.79
CA ARG A 80 -23.00 0.66 -21.33
C ARG A 80 -23.21 1.96 -22.10
N LEU A 81 -24.27 2.05 -22.90
CA LEU A 81 -24.62 3.27 -23.64
C LEU A 81 -25.03 4.41 -22.68
N ARG A 82 -25.89 4.14 -21.70
CA ARG A 82 -26.27 5.11 -20.66
C ARG A 82 -25.06 5.64 -19.89
N ARG A 83 -24.14 4.76 -19.49
CA ARG A 83 -22.88 5.15 -18.86
C ARG A 83 -21.99 5.98 -19.79
N ARG A 84 -21.84 5.57 -21.05
CA ARG A 84 -21.00 6.26 -22.06
C ARG A 84 -21.50 7.67 -22.35
N PHE A 85 -22.81 7.84 -22.50
CA PHE A 85 -23.45 9.12 -22.84
C PHE A 85 -23.99 9.88 -21.61
N ARG A 86 -23.79 9.35 -20.40
CA ARG A 86 -24.27 9.91 -19.12
C ARG A 86 -25.80 10.12 -19.07
N ILE A 87 -26.57 9.34 -19.83
CA ILE A 87 -28.03 9.41 -19.87
C ILE A 87 -28.60 8.59 -18.71
N ALA A 88 -29.21 9.25 -17.73
CA ALA A 88 -29.75 8.62 -16.52
C ALA A 88 -28.72 7.75 -15.77
N TYR A 89 -27.43 8.07 -15.89
CA TYR A 89 -26.34 7.43 -15.16
C TYR A 89 -25.80 8.42 -14.12
N GLY A 90 -26.26 8.28 -12.89
CA GLY A 90 -25.95 9.20 -11.78
C GLY A 90 -24.60 8.95 -11.09
N TRP A 91 -23.71 8.17 -11.72
CA TRP A 91 -22.43 7.78 -11.13
C TRP A 91 -21.25 8.35 -11.92
N THR A 92 -20.20 8.74 -11.21
CA THR A 92 -18.89 9.06 -11.79
C THR A 92 -17.98 7.85 -11.60
N TRP A 93 -17.48 7.25 -12.68
CA TRP A 93 -16.50 6.16 -12.60
C TRP A 93 -15.13 6.67 -13.02
N ILE A 94 -14.20 6.69 -12.07
CA ILE A 94 -12.79 7.03 -12.32
C ILE A 94 -11.99 5.73 -12.27
N HIS A 95 -11.28 5.44 -13.36
CA HIS A 95 -10.52 4.21 -13.51
C HIS A 95 -9.05 4.54 -13.76
N GLU A 96 -8.17 4.01 -12.92
CA GLU A 96 -6.73 4.02 -13.11
C GLU A 96 -6.34 2.79 -13.94
N ARG A 97 -5.79 3.01 -15.14
CA ARG A 97 -5.46 1.93 -16.08
C ARG A 97 -4.17 1.19 -15.73
N THR A 98 -3.20 1.93 -15.20
CA THR A 98 -1.84 1.48 -14.84
C THR A 98 -1.37 2.32 -13.66
N LEU A 99 -0.27 1.95 -13.00
CA LEU A 99 0.39 2.87 -12.08
C LEU A 99 0.65 4.19 -12.80
N SER A 100 0.00 5.25 -12.32
CA SER A 100 -0.05 6.54 -12.98
C SER A 100 0.27 7.66 -11.99
N PRO A 101 0.72 8.82 -12.48
CA PRO A 101 0.84 10.03 -11.69
C PRO A 101 -0.49 10.43 -11.06
N PHE A 102 -0.41 11.36 -10.12
CA PHE A 102 -1.57 11.91 -9.43
C PHE A 102 -2.62 12.45 -10.43
N ASP A 103 -3.87 11.97 -10.28
CA ASP A 103 -5.01 12.40 -11.07
C ASP A 103 -5.94 13.26 -10.22
N ARG A 104 -5.85 14.57 -10.43
CA ARG A 104 -6.66 15.58 -9.73
C ARG A 104 -8.17 15.33 -9.80
N ARG A 105 -8.65 14.63 -10.85
CA ARG A 105 -10.07 14.28 -10.99
C ARG A 105 -10.60 13.44 -9.82
N VAL A 106 -9.75 12.67 -9.15
CA VAL A 106 -10.12 11.89 -7.96
C VAL A 106 -10.53 12.83 -6.81
N LEU A 107 -9.79 13.93 -6.60
CA LEU A 107 -10.08 14.88 -5.52
C LEU A 107 -11.29 15.78 -5.81
N GLU A 108 -11.55 16.05 -7.09
CA GLU A 108 -12.63 16.91 -7.58
C GLU A 108 -13.93 16.14 -7.82
N ALA A 109 -13.89 14.81 -7.74
CA ALA A 109 -15.04 13.96 -7.97
C ALA A 109 -16.23 14.37 -7.09
N ARG A 110 -17.44 14.23 -7.67
CA ARG A 110 -18.70 14.55 -7.00
C ARG A 110 -19.15 13.39 -6.11
N GLU A 111 -20.30 13.56 -5.48
CA GLU A 111 -21.01 12.44 -4.88
C GLU A 111 -21.34 11.36 -5.92
N ARG A 112 -21.61 10.13 -5.45
CA ARG A 112 -21.84 8.94 -6.29
C ARG A 112 -20.65 8.69 -7.21
N THR A 113 -19.48 8.50 -6.59
CA THR A 113 -18.24 8.18 -7.29
C THR A 113 -17.83 6.74 -7.03
N TYR A 114 -17.40 6.05 -8.08
CA TYR A 114 -16.76 4.74 -8.03
C TYR A 114 -15.30 4.86 -8.45
N LEU A 115 -14.40 4.48 -7.55
CA LEU A 115 -12.96 4.47 -7.77
C LEU A 115 -12.50 3.04 -8.06
N ASP A 116 -11.92 2.83 -9.24
CA ASP A 116 -11.37 1.56 -9.72
C ASP A 116 -9.89 1.73 -10.11
N GLY A 117 -8.98 1.55 -9.15
CA GLY A 117 -7.55 1.86 -9.30
C GLY A 117 -6.76 1.55 -8.04
N TYR A 118 -5.43 1.72 -8.07
CA TYR A 118 -4.55 1.56 -6.91
C TYR A 118 -4.31 2.86 -6.15
N TRP A 119 -4.29 4.02 -6.83
CA TRP A 119 -4.19 5.35 -6.20
C TRP A 119 -2.95 5.51 -5.30
N GLN A 120 -1.80 5.02 -5.76
CA GLN A 120 -0.55 4.97 -4.97
C GLN A 120 0.15 6.33 -4.90
N SER A 121 -0.46 7.31 -4.23
CA SER A 121 0.14 8.61 -3.96
C SER A 121 -0.42 9.24 -2.69
N GLU A 122 0.44 9.84 -1.87
CA GLU A 122 0.04 10.64 -0.70
C GLU A 122 -0.85 11.82 -1.10
N GLN A 123 -0.70 12.36 -2.31
CA GLN A 123 -1.47 13.51 -2.80
C GLN A 123 -2.99 13.26 -2.79
N TYR A 124 -3.43 12.00 -2.77
CA TYR A 124 -4.85 11.67 -2.67
C TYR A 124 -5.46 11.84 -1.27
N PHE A 125 -4.63 11.88 -0.21
CA PHE A 125 -5.12 11.86 1.18
C PHE A 125 -4.29 12.67 2.18
N GLY A 126 -3.23 13.34 1.75
CA GLY A 126 -2.31 14.09 2.61
C GLY A 126 -2.99 15.20 3.43
N ASP A 127 -4.09 15.78 2.94
CA ASP A 127 -4.88 16.80 3.65
C ASP A 127 -5.71 16.23 4.81
N VAL A 128 -5.85 14.90 4.90
CA VAL A 128 -6.51 14.20 6.02
C VAL A 128 -5.57 13.16 6.67
N ALA A 129 -4.25 13.37 6.57
CA ALA A 129 -3.23 12.43 7.02
C ALA A 129 -3.43 11.94 8.47
N ASP A 130 -3.79 12.83 9.40
CA ASP A 130 -4.00 12.46 10.80
C ASP A 130 -5.20 11.50 10.96
N THR A 131 -6.25 11.66 10.16
CA THR A 131 -7.37 10.73 10.15
C THR A 131 -6.95 9.38 9.60
N ILE A 132 -6.19 9.35 8.51
CA ILE A 132 -5.69 8.09 7.93
C ILE A 132 -4.76 7.38 8.90
N ARG A 133 -3.81 8.07 9.55
CA ARG A 133 -2.92 7.46 10.56
C ARG A 133 -3.68 6.86 11.74
N ARG A 134 -4.72 7.55 12.25
CA ARG A 134 -5.57 7.00 13.32
C ARG A 134 -6.29 5.74 12.86
N GLU A 135 -6.95 5.79 11.70
CA GLU A 135 -7.73 4.66 11.16
C GLU A 135 -6.84 3.46 10.77
N PHE A 136 -5.58 3.69 10.40
CA PHE A 136 -4.61 2.64 10.07
C PHE A 136 -3.79 2.14 11.27
N THR A 137 -4.17 2.49 12.49
CA THR A 137 -3.69 1.78 13.68
C THR A 137 -4.22 0.34 13.68
N ILE A 138 -3.39 -0.59 14.15
CA ILE A 138 -3.78 -2.01 14.25
C ILE A 138 -4.77 -2.18 15.42
N ALA A 139 -5.91 -2.83 15.15
CA ALA A 139 -7.03 -2.95 16.10
C ALA A 139 -6.75 -3.90 17.28
N PHE A 140 -5.86 -4.88 17.08
CA PHE A 140 -5.57 -5.92 18.07
C PHE A 140 -4.34 -5.57 18.90
N GLN A 141 -4.18 -6.15 20.09
CA GLN A 141 -2.92 -6.06 20.82
C GLN A 141 -1.83 -6.88 20.10
N PRO A 142 -0.56 -6.46 20.13
CA PRO A 142 0.54 -7.27 19.60
C PRO A 142 0.61 -8.62 20.28
N ASP A 143 1.06 -9.65 19.57
CA ASP A 143 1.43 -10.90 20.21
C ASP A 143 2.71 -10.74 21.06
N ALA A 144 3.09 -11.78 21.81
CA ALA A 144 4.25 -11.72 22.71
C ALA A 144 5.58 -11.48 21.98
N ARG A 145 5.72 -12.00 20.76
CA ARG A 145 6.93 -11.84 19.95
C ARG A 145 7.00 -10.42 19.38
N SER A 146 5.89 -9.95 18.82
CA SER A 146 5.78 -8.58 18.31
C SER A 146 6.01 -7.55 19.41
N ARG A 147 5.56 -7.80 20.65
CA ARG A 147 5.94 -6.98 21.82
C ARG A 147 7.44 -6.97 22.06
N ALA A 148 8.08 -8.15 22.14
CA ALA A 148 9.52 -8.24 22.40
C ALA A 148 10.36 -7.53 21.32
N ILE A 149 9.95 -7.61 20.04
CA ILE A 149 10.61 -6.89 18.95
C ILE A 149 10.34 -5.39 19.06
N ALA A 150 9.12 -4.98 19.40
CA ALA A 150 8.80 -3.56 19.62
C ALA A 150 9.65 -2.94 20.75
N ASP A 151 9.92 -3.69 21.82
CA ASP A 151 10.80 -3.24 22.92
C ASP A 151 12.25 -3.04 22.43
N GLN A 152 12.76 -3.92 21.55
CA GLN A 152 14.07 -3.74 20.90
C GLN A 152 14.07 -2.52 19.97
N ILE A 153 13.01 -2.34 19.18
CA ILE A 153 12.86 -1.20 18.26
C ILE A 153 12.88 0.13 19.04
N ALA A 154 12.25 0.17 20.21
CA ALA A 154 12.15 1.37 21.04
C ALA A 154 13.49 1.78 21.69
N THR A 155 14.38 0.82 21.92
CA THR A 155 15.66 1.00 22.64
C THR A 155 16.88 1.12 21.71
N THR A 156 16.68 1.07 20.40
CA THR A 156 17.75 1.12 19.38
C THR A 156 17.52 2.24 18.37
N GLU A 157 18.56 2.55 17.59
CA GLU A 157 18.44 3.37 16.39
C GLU A 157 17.86 2.51 15.26
N SER A 158 16.55 2.24 15.34
CA SER A 158 15.88 1.20 14.58
C SER A 158 15.60 1.59 13.13
N VAL A 159 16.01 0.72 12.21
CA VAL A 159 15.77 0.86 10.77
C VAL A 159 14.97 -0.34 10.27
N SER A 160 13.74 -0.11 9.79
CA SER A 160 13.00 -1.16 9.09
C SER A 160 13.57 -1.33 7.69
N VAL A 161 13.96 -2.54 7.32
CA VAL A 161 14.42 -2.86 5.96
C VAL A 161 13.48 -3.90 5.37
N HIS A 162 12.74 -3.53 4.35
CA HIS A 162 11.82 -4.44 3.69
C HIS A 162 12.42 -5.00 2.41
N VAL A 163 12.50 -6.33 2.32
CA VAL A 163 12.98 -7.06 1.16
C VAL A 163 11.82 -7.81 0.53
N ARG A 164 11.46 -7.46 -0.70
CA ARG A 164 10.39 -8.14 -1.44
C ARG A 164 10.97 -8.95 -2.59
N ARG A 165 10.73 -10.26 -2.60
CA ARG A 165 11.21 -11.17 -3.64
C ARG A 165 10.14 -12.06 -4.24
N GLY A 166 9.14 -12.47 -3.46
CA GLY A 166 8.24 -13.59 -3.77
C GLY A 166 7.71 -13.57 -5.20
N ASP A 167 6.70 -12.75 -5.48
CA ASP A 167 6.06 -12.68 -6.80
C ASP A 167 6.98 -12.13 -7.91
N TYR A 168 8.20 -11.68 -7.56
CA TYR A 168 9.13 -11.00 -8.45
C TYR A 168 10.16 -11.95 -9.05
N VAL A 169 10.38 -13.13 -8.46
CA VAL A 169 11.34 -14.13 -8.97
C VAL A 169 10.64 -15.25 -9.74
N ALA A 170 9.33 -15.43 -9.55
CA ALA A 170 8.56 -16.52 -10.16
C ALA A 170 8.34 -16.41 -11.68
N GLU A 171 8.34 -15.19 -12.25
CA GLU A 171 8.13 -15.00 -13.70
C GLU A 171 9.24 -14.14 -14.34
N PRO A 172 10.04 -14.65 -15.29
CA PRO A 172 11.21 -13.95 -15.83
C PRO A 172 10.95 -12.55 -16.44
N ARG A 173 9.81 -12.37 -17.13
CA ARG A 173 9.43 -11.07 -17.72
C ARG A 173 8.94 -10.08 -16.66
N ALA A 174 8.09 -10.54 -15.75
CA ALA A 174 7.59 -9.73 -14.65
C ALA A 174 8.69 -9.43 -13.60
N SER A 175 9.72 -10.29 -13.54
CA SER A 175 10.93 -10.11 -12.73
C SER A 175 11.76 -8.94 -13.22
N ARG A 176 12.04 -8.84 -14.52
CA ARG A 176 12.83 -7.72 -15.08
C ARG A 176 12.19 -6.36 -14.81
N ALA A 177 10.87 -6.26 -14.99
CA ALA A 177 10.11 -5.04 -14.74
C ALA A 177 10.05 -4.65 -13.25
N ARG A 178 10.23 -5.60 -12.32
CA ARG A 178 10.06 -5.40 -10.88
C ARG A 178 11.36 -5.48 -10.06
N ASN A 179 12.45 -5.95 -10.67
CA ASN A 179 13.78 -6.07 -10.06
C ASN A 179 14.49 -4.72 -9.95
N VAL A 180 14.01 -3.85 -9.06
CA VAL A 180 14.61 -2.53 -8.78
C VAL A 180 15.46 -2.52 -7.50
N CYS A 181 15.15 -3.38 -6.53
CA CYS A 181 15.85 -3.49 -5.25
C CYS A 181 16.84 -4.67 -5.27
N THR A 182 18.02 -4.45 -5.84
CA THR A 182 19.13 -5.43 -5.86
C THR A 182 19.82 -5.53 -4.49
N PRO A 183 20.67 -6.55 -4.22
CA PRO A 183 21.53 -6.55 -3.03
C PRO A 183 22.31 -5.24 -2.86
N ASP A 184 22.88 -4.73 -3.95
CA ASP A 184 23.62 -3.47 -4.01
C ASP A 184 22.76 -2.25 -3.60
N TYR A 185 21.47 -2.20 -3.97
CA TYR A 185 20.54 -1.20 -3.45
C TYR A 185 20.47 -1.21 -1.91
N TYR A 186 20.35 -2.39 -1.30
CA TYR A 186 20.27 -2.50 0.17
C TYR A 186 21.60 -2.11 0.82
N HIS A 187 22.74 -2.55 0.29
CA HIS A 187 24.06 -2.17 0.82
C HIS A 187 24.29 -0.65 0.76
N ARG A 188 23.99 0.00 -0.38
CA ARG A 188 24.09 1.46 -0.49
C ARG A 188 23.14 2.19 0.46
N SER A 189 21.92 1.68 0.61
CA SER A 189 20.93 2.28 1.51
C SER A 189 21.36 2.17 2.98
N VAL A 190 21.90 1.01 3.38
CA VAL A 190 22.41 0.81 4.74
C VAL A 190 23.64 1.69 5.01
N ALA A 191 24.56 1.83 4.05
CA ALA A 191 25.68 2.75 4.20
C ALA A 191 25.20 4.21 4.39
N LEU A 192 24.29 4.68 3.51
CA LEU A 192 23.76 6.04 3.57
C LEU A 192 23.01 6.34 4.87
N ILE A 193 22.25 5.37 5.40
CA ILE A 193 21.54 5.57 6.66
C ILE A 193 22.52 5.55 7.84
N ALA A 194 23.50 4.66 7.85
CA ALA A 194 24.52 4.58 8.89
C ALA A 194 25.35 5.87 8.99
N GLU A 195 25.70 6.49 7.85
CA GLU A 195 26.37 7.80 7.83
C GLU A 195 25.56 8.90 8.54
N ARG A 196 24.22 8.82 8.49
CA ARG A 196 23.32 9.84 9.08
C ARG A 196 23.00 9.58 10.54
N VAL A 197 22.88 8.31 10.94
CA VAL A 197 22.33 7.92 12.24
C VAL A 197 23.35 7.21 13.13
N GLY A 198 24.56 6.94 12.62
CA GLY A 198 25.67 6.35 13.32
C GLY A 198 25.58 4.83 13.45
N LYS A 199 24.83 4.34 14.43
CA LYS A 199 24.79 2.91 14.80
C LYS A 199 23.39 2.31 14.60
N PRO A 200 22.94 2.14 13.35
CA PRO A 200 21.62 1.58 13.09
C PRO A 200 21.52 0.12 13.53
N HIS A 201 20.35 -0.27 14.05
CA HIS A 201 19.94 -1.67 14.18
C HIS A 201 18.92 -1.98 13.08
N LEU A 202 19.23 -2.97 12.24
CA LEU A 202 18.43 -3.31 11.08
C LEU A 202 17.38 -4.38 11.43
N PHE A 203 16.11 -4.05 11.29
CA PHE A 203 15.00 -5.00 11.42
C PHE A 203 14.56 -5.40 10.02
N LEU A 204 14.85 -6.64 9.63
CA LEU A 204 14.61 -7.14 8.27
C LEU A 204 13.24 -7.82 8.16
N PHE A 205 12.43 -7.34 7.22
CA PHE A 205 11.10 -7.85 6.89
C PHE A 205 11.13 -8.42 5.48
N SER A 206 10.70 -9.67 5.28
CA SER A 206 10.80 -10.32 3.97
C SER A 206 9.73 -11.38 3.75
N ASP A 207 9.26 -11.47 2.50
CA ASP A 207 8.47 -12.63 2.03
C ASP A 207 9.35 -13.84 1.66
N ASP A 208 10.67 -13.68 1.72
CA ASP A 208 11.69 -14.72 1.50
C ASP A 208 12.85 -14.54 2.51
N PRO A 209 12.65 -14.91 3.80
CA PRO A 209 13.66 -14.72 4.85
C PRO A 209 14.90 -15.60 4.64
N GLN A 210 14.74 -16.78 4.05
CA GLN A 210 15.87 -17.69 3.77
C GLN A 210 16.82 -17.08 2.75
N TRP A 211 16.29 -16.49 1.67
CA TRP A 211 17.14 -15.81 0.70
C TRP A 211 17.86 -14.61 1.31
N VAL A 212 17.16 -13.81 2.14
CA VAL A 212 17.78 -12.68 2.85
C VAL A 212 18.95 -13.17 3.70
N ALA A 213 18.72 -14.21 4.50
CA ALA A 213 19.75 -14.83 5.32
C ALA A 213 20.89 -15.46 4.52
N ALA A 214 20.73 -15.77 3.24
CA ALA A 214 21.80 -16.30 2.40
C ALA A 214 22.55 -15.23 1.58
N ASN A 215 21.91 -14.10 1.26
CA ASN A 215 22.40 -13.16 0.23
C ASN A 215 22.68 -11.75 0.75
N LEU A 216 22.15 -11.36 1.91
CA LEU A 216 22.38 -10.06 2.50
C LEU A 216 23.23 -10.21 3.77
N ARG A 217 24.33 -9.45 3.82
CA ARG A 217 25.26 -9.39 4.95
C ARG A 217 25.52 -7.93 5.25
N PHE A 218 25.26 -7.50 6.48
CA PHE A 218 25.48 -6.13 6.90
C PHE A 218 26.49 -6.11 8.04
N GLU A 219 27.30 -5.04 8.12
CA GLU A 219 28.26 -4.82 9.19
C GLU A 219 27.60 -4.30 10.49
N HIS A 220 26.29 -4.09 10.44
CA HIS A 220 25.47 -3.58 11.55
C HIS A 220 24.65 -4.70 12.21
N PRO A 221 24.21 -4.52 13.46
CA PRO A 221 23.28 -5.44 14.11
C PRO A 221 22.01 -5.65 13.29
N VAL A 222 21.59 -6.91 13.18
CA VAL A 222 20.44 -7.34 12.37
C VAL A 222 19.51 -8.21 13.21
N THR A 223 18.21 -7.94 13.14
CA THR A 223 17.13 -8.82 13.59
C THR A 223 16.29 -9.21 12.37
N LEU A 224 16.24 -10.50 12.02
CA LEU A 224 15.34 -11.00 10.98
C LEU A 224 13.95 -11.28 11.58
N VAL A 225 12.97 -10.43 11.24
CA VAL A 225 11.63 -10.48 11.85
C VAL A 225 10.79 -11.61 11.25
N SER A 226 10.87 -11.80 9.94
CA SER A 226 9.97 -12.71 9.19
C SER A 226 10.37 -14.20 9.19
N GLU A 227 11.27 -14.67 10.07
CA GLU A 227 11.74 -16.08 10.06
C GLU A 227 10.64 -17.15 10.30
N HIS A 228 9.44 -16.78 10.74
CA HIS A 228 8.44 -17.73 11.22
C HIS A 228 7.11 -17.59 10.48
N ALA A 229 6.61 -18.70 9.93
CA ALA A 229 5.40 -18.80 9.09
C ALA A 229 4.06 -18.39 9.76
N ARG A 230 4.08 -17.96 11.03
CA ARG A 230 2.89 -17.53 11.78
C ARG A 230 2.73 -16.01 11.89
N HIS A 231 3.61 -15.24 11.26
CA HIS A 231 3.54 -13.79 11.35
C HIS A 231 2.46 -13.22 10.42
N THR A 232 1.58 -12.40 10.95
CA THR A 232 0.51 -11.75 10.18
C THR A 232 1.03 -10.43 9.60
N GLU A 233 0.60 -10.08 8.39
CA GLU A 233 1.05 -8.84 7.70
C GLU A 233 0.78 -7.57 8.55
N HIS A 234 -0.24 -7.56 9.40
CA HIS A 234 -0.53 -6.42 10.28
C HIS A 234 0.49 -6.25 11.42
N GLU A 235 1.10 -7.33 11.92
CA GLU A 235 2.17 -7.23 12.91
C GLU A 235 3.45 -6.70 12.27
N ASP A 236 3.77 -7.13 11.04
CA ASP A 236 4.90 -6.57 10.29
C ASP A 236 4.70 -5.07 10.06
N LEU A 237 3.49 -4.65 9.65
CA LEU A 237 3.16 -3.23 9.47
C LEU A 237 3.31 -2.43 10.77
N ARG A 238 2.88 -3.00 11.91
CA ARG A 238 3.08 -2.39 13.24
C ARG A 238 4.57 -2.19 13.54
N LEU A 239 5.38 -3.23 13.39
CA LEU A 239 6.80 -3.16 13.74
C LEU A 239 7.56 -2.24 12.79
N MET A 240 7.25 -2.29 11.50
CA MET A 240 7.83 -1.37 10.51
C MET A 240 7.52 0.09 10.85
N SER A 241 6.26 0.42 11.17
CA SER A 241 5.85 1.79 11.53
C SER A 241 6.36 2.27 12.89
N ALA A 242 6.77 1.35 13.76
CA ALA A 242 7.39 1.68 15.04
C ALA A 242 8.89 2.07 14.91
N CYS A 243 9.58 1.56 13.88
CA CYS A 243 10.98 1.90 13.61
C CYS A 243 11.17 3.41 13.40
N ARG A 244 12.37 3.91 13.69
CA ARG A 244 12.70 5.35 13.55
C ARG A 244 13.00 5.75 12.11
N HIS A 245 13.52 4.81 11.31
CA HIS A 245 13.94 5.03 9.94
C HIS A 245 13.59 3.83 9.06
N HIS A 246 13.62 4.03 7.73
CA HIS A 246 13.09 3.04 6.80
C HIS A 246 13.92 2.92 5.53
N ILE A 247 14.19 1.68 5.12
CA ILE A 247 14.66 1.30 3.79
C ILE A 247 13.55 0.45 3.17
N ILE A 248 12.84 1.01 2.20
CA ILE A 248 11.65 0.37 1.62
C ILE A 248 11.99 -0.35 0.32
N ALA A 249 11.20 -1.37 -0.03
CA ALA A 249 11.19 -1.91 -1.38
C ALA A 249 10.23 -1.11 -2.28
N ASN A 250 10.17 -1.42 -3.58
CA ASN A 250 9.07 -1.02 -4.45
C ASN A 250 7.77 -1.78 -4.13
N SER A 251 7.31 -1.62 -2.89
CA SER A 251 6.16 -2.29 -2.32
C SER A 251 5.30 -1.27 -1.59
N SER A 252 4.00 -1.23 -1.92
CA SER A 252 3.03 -0.41 -1.20
C SER A 252 2.96 -0.78 0.28
N PHE A 253 3.26 -2.03 0.64
CA PHE A 253 3.32 -2.47 2.04
C PHE A 253 4.40 -1.74 2.82
N SER A 254 5.65 -1.73 2.31
CA SER A 254 6.74 -0.99 2.96
C SER A 254 6.60 0.52 2.86
N TRP A 255 5.94 1.01 1.81
CA TRP A 255 5.55 2.41 1.71
C TRP A 255 4.67 2.82 2.91
N TRP A 256 3.64 2.03 3.23
CA TRP A 256 2.78 2.31 4.38
C TRP A 256 3.52 2.14 5.71
N GLY A 257 4.39 1.14 5.84
CA GLY A 257 5.25 1.01 7.03
C GLY A 257 6.03 2.29 7.32
N ALA A 258 6.63 2.91 6.31
CA ALA A 258 7.37 4.16 6.47
C ALA A 258 6.47 5.41 6.63
N TRP A 259 5.33 5.46 5.94
CA TRP A 259 4.44 6.64 5.98
C TRP A 259 3.67 6.75 7.31
N LEU A 260 3.34 5.61 7.92
CA LEU A 260 2.64 5.54 9.21
C LEU A 260 3.51 6.01 10.38
N ASP A 261 4.84 5.94 10.30
CA ASP A 261 5.72 6.60 11.26
C ASP A 261 5.48 8.13 11.20
N PRO A 262 4.96 8.78 12.25
CA PRO A 262 4.65 10.20 12.22
C PRO A 262 5.89 11.09 12.39
N ARG A 263 7.06 10.52 12.72
CA ARG A 263 8.28 11.28 12.98
C ARG A 263 8.70 12.14 11.78
N ARG A 264 9.23 13.32 12.07
CA ARG A 264 9.67 14.31 11.06
C ARG A 264 11.16 14.18 10.74
N ASP A 265 11.93 13.70 11.70
CA ASP A 265 13.36 13.42 11.64
C ASP A 265 13.67 12.04 11.04
N LYS A 266 12.64 11.25 10.68
CA LYS A 266 12.85 9.95 10.05
C LYS A 266 13.54 10.09 8.69
N VAL A 267 14.46 9.18 8.41
CA VAL A 267 15.07 8.99 7.10
C VAL A 267 14.34 7.85 6.40
N VAL A 268 13.84 8.09 5.19
CA VAL A 268 13.24 7.06 4.33
C VAL A 268 14.03 6.96 3.03
N LEU A 269 14.65 5.81 2.82
CA LEU A 269 15.36 5.45 1.60
C LEU A 269 14.49 4.52 0.76
N ALA A 270 14.33 4.86 -0.51
CA ALA A 270 13.45 4.19 -1.45
C ALA A 270 14.20 3.94 -2.77
N PRO A 271 13.78 2.94 -3.58
CA PRO A 271 14.44 2.67 -4.85
C PRO A 271 14.29 3.86 -5.80
N ARG A 272 15.35 4.16 -6.56
CA ARG A 272 15.35 5.26 -7.54
C ARG A 272 14.20 5.19 -8.53
N ARG A 273 13.83 3.98 -8.94
CA ARG A 273 12.67 3.69 -9.80
C ARG A 273 11.74 2.74 -9.06
N TRP A 274 10.44 2.96 -9.14
CA TRP A 274 9.43 2.07 -8.58
C TRP A 274 9.22 0.82 -9.45
N MET A 275 9.34 0.97 -10.78
CA MET A 275 9.32 -0.14 -11.74
C MET A 275 10.35 0.09 -12.86
N ASN A 276 10.90 -1.00 -13.40
CA ASN A 276 11.71 -1.04 -14.62
C ASN A 276 10.82 -1.17 -15.86
N ASP A 277 9.78 -0.35 -15.97
CA ASP A 277 8.93 -0.26 -17.16
C ASP A 277 8.87 1.21 -17.61
N PRO A 278 9.37 1.56 -18.81
CA PRO A 278 9.37 2.95 -19.27
C PRO A 278 7.96 3.52 -19.50
N ARG A 279 6.91 2.68 -19.51
CA ARG A 279 5.52 3.11 -19.63
C ARG A 279 4.92 3.55 -18.28
N VAL A 280 5.61 3.25 -17.18
CA VAL A 280 5.21 3.64 -15.83
C VAL A 280 5.81 5.00 -15.52
N ASP A 281 4.96 5.92 -15.09
CA ASP A 281 5.37 7.21 -14.53
C ASP A 281 5.10 7.20 -13.02
N ASP A 282 6.18 7.07 -12.25
CA ASP A 282 6.18 6.88 -10.80
C ASP A 282 6.54 8.15 -10.00
N ARG A 283 6.45 9.32 -10.65
CA ARG A 283 6.91 10.59 -10.06
C ARG A 283 6.19 10.95 -8.75
N ASP A 284 4.91 10.59 -8.64
CA ASP A 284 4.05 10.96 -7.51
C ASP A 284 3.87 9.82 -6.48
N VAL A 285 4.55 8.69 -6.69
CA VAL A 285 4.44 7.52 -5.79
C VAL A 285 5.11 7.77 -4.46
N LEU A 286 6.29 8.39 -4.48
CA LEU A 286 7.06 8.67 -3.28
C LEU A 286 6.82 10.10 -2.80
N PRO A 287 6.56 10.32 -1.51
CA PRO A 287 6.58 11.65 -0.91
C PRO A 287 7.88 12.39 -1.23
N PRO A 288 7.84 13.72 -1.53
CA PRO A 288 9.03 14.48 -1.91
C PRO A 288 10.16 14.48 -0.86
N ALA A 289 9.82 14.25 0.40
CA ALA A 289 10.77 14.20 1.51
C ALA A 289 11.61 12.91 1.55
N TRP A 290 11.23 11.87 0.79
CA TRP A 290 11.93 10.58 0.79
C TRP A 290 13.09 10.58 -0.22
N ILE A 291 14.14 9.83 0.09
CA ILE A 291 15.38 9.84 -0.68
C ILE A 291 15.41 8.62 -1.59
N ARG A 292 15.64 8.88 -2.88
CA ARG A 292 15.77 7.87 -3.93
C ARG A 292 17.24 7.39 -4.05
N VAL A 293 17.47 6.08 -4.00
CA VAL A 293 18.81 5.42 -4.03
C VAL A 293 18.97 4.47 -5.23
#